data_AF-A0A454XYR4-F1
#
_entry.id   AF-A0A454XYR4-F1
#
_cell.length_a   1.000
_cell.length_b   1.000
_cell.length_c   1.000
_cell.angle_alpha   90.00
_cell.angle_beta   90.00
_cell.angle_gamma   90.00
#
_symmetry.space_group_name_H-M   'P 1'
#
loop_
_entity.id
_entity.type
_entity.pdbx_description
1 polymer ?
#
loop_
_entity_poly.entity_id
_entity_poly.type
_entity_poly.pdbx_seq_one_letter_code
_entity_poly.pdbx_strand_id
1 'polypeptide(L)'
;MASRLAARSTALLQQTRAKATGVTIKNPSADFLPYKGVDHIKKNVRVELQAGKTYAWCACGLSKTQPFCDGTHNLPGITNTRPVLFEVAKTATYSMCGCKQTDSRPLCDGSHKDVPKRPRSADAADRVVFVDASPVYDGVAHKLGYRVKNDGFQK
;
A
#
# COMPACT_ATOMS: atom_id res chain seq x y z
N MET A 1 -24.68 -42.60 23.68
CA MET A 1 -23.50 -42.45 22.80
C MET A 1 -23.70 -41.22 21.92
N ALA A 2 -23.29 -40.04 22.38
CA ALA A 2 -23.36 -38.82 21.58
C ALA A 2 -22.18 -37.92 21.96
N SER A 3 -21.78 -37.05 21.03
CA SER A 3 -20.76 -36.00 21.15
C SER A 3 -19.29 -36.43 20.98
N ARG A 4 -18.83 -36.50 19.72
CA ARG A 4 -17.44 -36.11 19.33
C ARG A 4 -17.30 -35.69 17.85
N LEU A 5 -18.26 -34.98 17.26
CA LEU A 5 -18.20 -34.62 15.82
C LEU A 5 -18.35 -33.12 15.47
N ALA A 6 -18.33 -32.21 16.45
CA ALA A 6 -18.58 -30.78 16.20
C ALA A 6 -17.38 -29.84 16.47
N ALA A 7 -16.13 -30.31 16.37
CA ALA A 7 -14.97 -29.50 16.74
C ALA A 7 -13.83 -29.50 15.70
N ARG A 8 -14.12 -29.65 14.41
CA ARG A 8 -13.10 -29.60 13.35
C ARG A 8 -13.34 -28.61 12.21
N SER A 9 -14.41 -27.82 12.24
CA SER A 9 -14.75 -26.89 11.14
C SER A 9 -14.55 -25.40 11.47
N THR A 10 -14.09 -25.05 12.68
CA THR A 10 -13.93 -23.65 13.12
C THR A 10 -12.50 -23.11 13.02
N ALA A 11 -11.57 -23.85 12.43
CA ALA A 11 -10.15 -23.49 12.36
C ALA A 11 -9.73 -22.78 11.05
N LEU A 12 -10.67 -22.25 10.25
CA LEU A 12 -10.34 -21.46 9.05
C LEU A 12 -10.61 -19.95 9.20
N LEU A 13 -11.23 -19.51 10.30
CA LEU A 13 -11.63 -18.11 10.51
C LEU A 13 -10.63 -17.26 11.31
N GLN A 14 -9.47 -17.82 11.69
CA GLN A 14 -8.44 -17.13 12.48
C GLN A 14 -7.26 -16.59 11.69
N GLN A 15 -7.33 -16.55 10.35
CA GLN A 15 -6.33 -15.85 9.54
C GLN A 15 -6.56 -14.32 9.53
N THR A 16 -7.02 -13.75 10.64
CA THR A 16 -7.06 -12.29 10.79
C THR A 16 -5.62 -11.84 10.81
N ARG A 17 -5.20 -11.10 9.78
CA ARG A 17 -4.07 -10.16 9.89
C ARG A 17 -4.13 -9.47 11.25
N ALA A 18 -2.98 -9.21 11.86
CA ALA A 18 -2.88 -8.62 13.19
C ALA A 18 -3.86 -7.44 13.32
N LYS A 19 -4.95 -7.65 14.05
CA LYS A 19 -6.04 -6.66 14.14
C LYS A 19 -5.45 -5.36 14.67
N ALA A 20 -5.61 -4.28 13.91
CA ALA A 20 -5.22 -2.95 14.32
C ALA A 20 -5.86 -2.60 15.68
N THR A 21 -5.03 -2.33 16.69
CA THR A 21 -5.52 -2.03 18.04
C THR A 21 -6.30 -0.71 18.06
N GLY A 22 -7.52 -0.71 18.61
CA GLY A 22 -8.33 0.50 18.79
C GLY A 22 -9.16 0.94 17.58
N VAL A 23 -9.26 0.10 16.54
CA VAL A 23 -10.07 0.33 15.35
C VAL A 23 -11.00 -0.85 15.11
N THR A 24 -12.27 -0.58 14.82
CA THR A 24 -13.28 -1.58 14.47
C THR A 24 -13.50 -1.57 12.96
N ILE A 25 -13.25 -2.69 12.29
CA ILE A 25 -13.43 -2.82 10.83
C ILE A 25 -14.88 -3.23 10.54
N LYS A 26 -15.57 -2.49 9.67
CA LYS A 26 -16.95 -2.81 9.24
C LYS A 26 -17.00 -3.84 8.11
N ASN A 27 -16.00 -3.85 7.24
CA ASN A 27 -15.93 -4.77 6.11
C ASN A 27 -14.74 -5.74 6.25
N PRO A 28 -14.86 -6.79 7.09
CA PRO A 28 -13.77 -7.71 7.35
C PRO A 28 -13.15 -8.25 6.07
N SER A 29 -13.96 -8.60 5.06
CA SER A 29 -13.49 -9.16 3.79
C SER A 29 -12.43 -8.32 3.06
N ALA A 30 -12.43 -6.99 3.20
CA ALA A 30 -11.42 -6.12 2.58
C ALA A 30 -10.07 -6.15 3.32
N ASP A 31 -10.09 -6.42 4.62
CA ASP A 31 -8.88 -6.53 5.45
C ASP A 31 -8.10 -7.80 5.12
N PHE A 32 -8.80 -8.93 4.97
CA PHE A 32 -8.23 -10.24 4.64
C PHE A 32 -7.69 -10.36 3.22
N LEU A 33 -7.85 -9.35 2.34
CA LEU A 33 -7.37 -9.45 0.97
C LEU A 33 -5.84 -9.62 0.94
N PRO A 34 -5.31 -10.70 0.30
CA PRO A 34 -3.87 -10.96 0.26
C PRO A 34 -3.14 -9.91 -0.59
N TYR A 35 -3.82 -9.36 -1.59
CA TYR A 35 -3.27 -8.36 -2.50
C TYR A 35 -3.03 -7.03 -1.77
N LYS A 36 -1.79 -6.53 -1.87
CA LYS A 36 -1.38 -5.20 -1.42
C LYS A 36 -1.49 -4.22 -2.60
N GLY A 37 -1.79 -2.95 -2.31
CA GLY A 37 -1.91 -1.91 -3.34
C GLY A 37 -0.56 -1.38 -3.80
N VAL A 38 -0.60 -0.36 -4.66
CA VAL A 38 0.60 0.37 -5.11
C VAL A 38 1.10 1.30 -3.99
N ASP A 39 2.42 1.45 -3.88
CA ASP A 39 3.02 2.37 -2.92
C ASP A 39 2.81 3.84 -3.32
N HIS A 40 2.12 4.60 -2.48
CA HIS A 40 1.89 6.03 -2.71
C HIS A 40 2.91 6.90 -1.94
N ILE A 41 2.92 6.81 -0.60
CA ILE A 41 3.86 7.56 0.26
C ILE A 41 4.55 6.59 1.21
N LYS A 42 5.89 6.56 1.21
CA LYS A 42 6.73 5.70 2.09
C LYS A 42 6.84 6.23 3.52
N LYS A 43 5.79 6.85 4.02
CA LYS A 43 5.68 7.43 5.36
C LYS A 43 4.26 7.20 5.90
N ASN A 44 4.10 7.34 7.21
CA ASN A 44 2.77 7.37 7.82
C ASN A 44 2.12 8.75 7.60
N VAL A 45 0.80 8.78 7.66
CA VAL A 45 0.01 10.01 7.64
C VAL A 45 -0.70 10.12 8.97
N ARG A 46 -0.47 11.22 9.69
CA ARG A 46 -1.18 11.50 10.94
C ARG A 46 -2.51 12.16 10.63
N VAL A 47 -3.61 11.58 11.10
CA VAL A 47 -4.96 12.09 10.85
C VAL A 47 -5.73 12.11 12.15
N GLU A 48 -6.44 13.20 12.40
CA GLU A 48 -7.40 13.29 13.50
C GLU A 48 -8.70 12.59 13.10
N LEU A 49 -9.06 11.55 13.85
CA LEU A 49 -10.27 10.78 13.63
C LEU A 49 -11.20 10.97 14.81
N GLN A 50 -12.49 11.11 14.53
CA GLN A 50 -13.52 11.28 15.54
C GLN A 50 -14.23 9.96 15.81
N ALA A 51 -14.56 9.72 17.08
CA ALA A 51 -15.32 8.54 17.48
C ALA A 51 -16.71 8.52 16.83
N GLY A 52 -17.18 7.32 16.45
CA GLY A 52 -18.51 7.13 15.86
C GLY A 52 -18.65 7.53 14.39
N LYS A 53 -17.60 8.06 13.75
CA LYS A 53 -17.57 8.28 12.30
C LYS A 53 -16.99 7.07 11.58
N THR A 54 -17.63 6.67 10.50
CA THR A 54 -17.10 5.66 9.58
C THR A 54 -16.17 6.33 8.57
N TYR A 55 -14.96 5.81 8.44
CA TYR A 55 -13.98 6.25 7.47
C TYR A 55 -13.65 5.14 6.48
N ALA A 56 -13.28 5.51 5.25
CA ALA A 56 -12.85 4.58 4.21
C ALA A 56 -11.36 4.80 3.91
N TRP A 57 -10.51 3.88 4.35
CA TRP A 57 -9.08 3.89 4.05
C TRP A 57 -8.81 3.32 2.65
N CYS A 58 -7.98 4.02 1.87
CA CYS A 58 -7.57 3.57 0.54
C CYS A 58 -6.57 2.41 0.66
N ALA A 59 -6.95 1.23 0.16
CA ALA A 59 -6.08 0.06 0.06
C ALA A 59 -5.35 -0.04 -1.30
N CYS A 60 -5.89 0.55 -2.37
CA CYS A 60 -5.36 0.43 -3.74
C CYS A 60 -4.11 1.27 -4.00
N GLY A 61 -3.93 2.39 -3.27
CA GLY A 61 -2.81 3.33 -3.48
C GLY A 61 -3.05 4.38 -4.56
N LEU A 62 -4.17 4.32 -5.29
CA LEU A 62 -4.45 5.19 -6.45
C LEU A 62 -5.39 6.36 -6.14
N SER A 63 -5.90 6.45 -4.90
CA SER A 63 -6.73 7.58 -4.50
C SER A 63 -5.96 8.89 -4.56
N LYS A 64 -6.61 9.95 -5.03
CA LYS A 64 -6.08 11.33 -5.02
C LYS A 64 -6.19 11.96 -3.63
N THR A 65 -7.13 11.51 -2.80
CA THR A 65 -7.38 12.03 -1.44
C THR A 65 -6.78 11.13 -0.36
N GLN A 66 -5.51 10.72 -0.55
CA GLN A 66 -4.81 9.90 0.44
C GLN A 66 -4.81 10.58 1.82
N PRO A 67 -5.01 9.83 2.90
CA PRO A 67 -5.05 8.36 2.98
C PRO A 67 -6.44 7.73 2.79
N PHE A 68 -7.45 8.54 2.50
CA PHE A 68 -8.84 8.11 2.33
C PHE A 68 -9.13 7.67 0.89
N CYS A 69 -10.24 6.96 0.72
CA CYS A 69 -10.72 6.49 -0.57
C CYS A 69 -11.60 7.55 -1.25
N ASP A 70 -11.29 7.87 -2.51
CA ASP A 70 -12.08 8.75 -3.40
C ASP A 70 -13.01 7.98 -4.36
N GLY A 71 -12.93 6.66 -4.40
CA GLY A 71 -13.70 5.82 -5.31
C GLY A 71 -12.96 5.41 -6.59
N THR A 72 -11.71 5.84 -6.79
CA THR A 72 -10.89 5.48 -7.97
C THR A 72 -10.74 3.97 -8.17
N HIS A 73 -10.82 3.19 -7.08
CA HIS A 73 -10.78 1.73 -7.13
C HIS A 73 -11.97 1.07 -7.87
N ASN A 74 -13.08 1.78 -8.05
CA ASN A 74 -14.27 1.24 -8.75
C ASN A 74 -14.15 1.30 -10.26
N LEU A 75 -13.17 2.05 -10.79
CA LEU A 75 -12.97 2.15 -12.23
C LEU A 75 -12.58 0.77 -12.79
N PRO A 76 -13.22 0.34 -13.88
CA PRO A 76 -12.99 -0.98 -14.45
C PRO A 76 -11.54 -1.13 -14.91
N GLY A 77 -10.92 -2.26 -14.57
CA GLY A 77 -9.56 -2.60 -15.00
C GLY A 77 -8.42 -1.93 -14.21
N ILE A 78 -8.73 -1.11 -13.19
CA ILE A 78 -7.69 -0.44 -12.40
C ILE A 78 -7.15 -1.34 -11.29
N THR A 79 -8.00 -1.73 -10.34
CA THR A 79 -7.58 -2.54 -9.19
C THR A 79 -8.69 -3.44 -8.67
N ASN A 80 -8.33 -4.63 -8.20
CA ASN A 80 -9.25 -5.57 -7.52
C ASN A 80 -9.31 -5.35 -5.99
N THR A 81 -8.52 -4.43 -5.45
CA THR A 81 -8.46 -4.14 -4.02
C THR A 81 -9.60 -3.21 -3.60
N ARG A 82 -10.35 -3.63 -2.58
CA ARG A 82 -11.42 -2.82 -1.98
C ARG A 82 -10.91 -1.97 -0.81
N PRO A 83 -11.46 -0.77 -0.58
CA PRO A 83 -11.10 0.06 0.58
C PRO A 83 -11.55 -0.60 1.88
N VAL A 84 -10.85 -0.29 2.97
CA VAL A 84 -11.19 -0.77 4.31
C VAL A 84 -12.05 0.28 5.00
N LEU A 85 -13.29 -0.10 5.32
CA LEU A 85 -14.24 0.70 6.09
C LEU A 85 -14.02 0.42 7.57
N PHE A 86 -13.79 1.48 8.33
CA PHE A 86 -13.48 1.34 9.74
C PHE A 86 -14.08 2.46 10.58
N GLU A 87 -14.24 2.18 11.85
CA GLU A 87 -14.67 3.11 12.89
C GLU A 87 -13.67 3.14 14.02
N VAL A 88 -13.62 4.29 14.67
CA VAL A 88 -12.70 4.55 15.76
C VAL A 88 -13.47 4.68 17.06
N ALA A 89 -12.96 4.05 18.12
CA ALA A 89 -13.60 4.09 19.44
C ALA A 89 -13.37 5.41 20.19
N LYS A 90 -12.23 6.07 19.97
CA LYS A 90 -11.84 7.31 20.66
C LYS A 90 -11.41 8.38 19.67
N THR A 91 -11.81 9.63 19.93
CA THR A 91 -11.32 10.76 19.14
C THR A 91 -9.86 11.01 19.47
N ALA A 92 -8.96 10.77 18.51
CA ALA A 92 -7.53 10.95 18.68
C ALA A 92 -6.83 11.09 17.33
N THR A 93 -5.53 11.40 17.37
CA THR A 93 -4.68 11.38 16.19
C THR A 93 -4.18 9.96 15.94
N TYR A 94 -4.53 9.38 14.80
CA TYR A 94 -4.11 8.05 14.38
C TYR A 94 -3.04 8.13 13.30
N SER A 95 -2.09 7.19 13.34
CA SER A 95 -1.07 7.03 12.30
C SER A 95 -1.55 6.05 11.23
N MET A 96 -2.01 6.58 10.11
CA MET A 96 -2.55 5.80 9.00
C MET A 96 -1.43 5.38 8.04
N CYS A 97 -1.62 4.23 7.39
CA CYS A 97 -0.66 3.73 6.40
C CYS A 97 -0.75 4.49 5.07
N GLY A 98 0.38 5.08 4.64
CA GLY A 98 0.54 5.73 3.33
C GLY A 98 1.14 4.82 2.24
N CYS A 99 1.93 3.81 2.62
CA CYS A 99 2.66 2.96 1.66
C CYS A 99 1.83 1.78 1.12
N LYS A 100 0.69 1.47 1.75
CA LYS A 100 -0.23 0.37 1.43
C LYS A 100 0.37 -1.04 1.55
N GLN A 101 1.58 -1.14 2.09
CA GLN A 101 2.27 -2.40 2.35
C GLN A 101 2.08 -2.92 3.79
N THR A 102 1.27 -2.23 4.61
CA THR A 102 0.94 -2.65 5.98
C THR A 102 0.23 -4.00 5.99
N ASP A 103 0.60 -4.82 6.97
CA ASP A 103 -0.12 -6.03 7.36
C ASP A 103 -1.14 -5.77 8.48
N SER A 104 -1.13 -4.58 9.10
CA SER A 104 -2.11 -4.14 10.10
C SER A 104 -3.01 -3.01 9.56
N ARG A 105 -3.80 -3.30 8.53
CA ARG A 105 -4.71 -2.31 7.94
C ARG A 105 -5.74 -1.83 8.98
N PRO A 106 -6.11 -0.54 9.03
CA PRO A 106 -5.65 0.60 8.21
C PRO A 106 -4.45 1.36 8.79
N LEU A 107 -3.87 0.89 9.90
CA LEU A 107 -2.81 1.59 10.64
C LEU A 107 -1.42 1.29 10.06
N CYS A 108 -0.46 2.11 10.47
CA CYS A 108 0.95 1.93 10.10
C CYS A 108 1.66 1.00 11.11
N ASP A 109 2.22 -0.11 10.61
CA ASP A 109 3.07 -1.07 11.32
C ASP A 109 4.58 -0.80 11.18
N GLY A 110 4.97 0.08 10.26
CA GLY A 110 6.39 0.32 9.96
C GLY A 110 6.91 -0.41 8.73
N SER A 111 6.10 -1.24 8.05
CA SER A 111 6.50 -1.95 6.83
C SER A 111 6.89 -1.00 5.67
N HIS A 112 6.61 0.30 5.80
CA HIS A 112 7.08 1.32 4.85
C HIS A 112 8.60 1.43 4.75
N LYS A 113 9.36 0.93 5.74
CA LYS A 113 10.83 0.93 5.72
C LYS A 113 11.40 -0.13 4.76
N ASP A 114 10.71 -1.26 4.62
CA ASP A 114 11.14 -2.38 3.78
C ASP A 114 10.77 -2.18 2.32
N VAL A 115 9.96 -1.17 2.00
CA VAL A 115 9.58 -0.84 0.63
C VAL A 115 10.77 -0.16 -0.06
N PRO A 116 11.37 -0.76 -1.10
CA PRO A 116 12.51 -0.17 -1.78
C PRO A 116 12.10 1.17 -2.39
N LYS A 117 12.97 2.19 -2.34
CA LYS A 117 12.71 3.46 -3.02
C LYS A 117 12.58 3.18 -4.51
N ARG A 118 11.56 3.76 -5.15
CA ARG A 118 11.43 3.65 -6.60
C ARG A 118 12.63 4.41 -7.17
N PRO A 119 13.42 3.82 -8.10
CA PRO A 119 14.52 4.56 -8.69
C PRO A 119 13.94 5.78 -9.40
N ARG A 120 14.68 6.89 -9.39
CA ARG A 120 14.23 8.15 -10.01
C ARG A 120 13.89 7.97 -11.50
N SER A 121 14.49 6.98 -12.15
CA SER A 121 14.25 6.59 -13.54
C SER A 121 12.90 5.92 -13.79
N ALA A 122 12.24 5.35 -12.77
CA ALA A 122 10.93 4.69 -12.95
C ALA A 122 9.77 5.67 -13.13
N ASP A 123 9.94 6.93 -12.70
CA ASP A 123 8.96 8.00 -12.86
C ASP A 123 9.34 8.97 -14.00
N ALA A 124 10.45 8.70 -14.72
CA ALA A 124 10.77 9.39 -15.96
C ALA A 124 9.75 8.96 -17.02
N ALA A 125 9.08 9.91 -17.65
CA ALA A 125 7.99 9.64 -18.58
C ALA A 125 8.43 8.67 -19.69
N ASP A 126 7.68 7.57 -19.83
CA ASP A 126 7.77 6.53 -20.88
C ASP A 126 7.65 7.07 -22.33
N ARG A 127 7.55 8.40 -22.52
CA ARG A 127 7.45 9.08 -23.83
C ARG A 127 8.73 9.76 -24.29
N VAL A 128 9.76 9.82 -23.45
CA VAL A 128 11.13 10.15 -23.88
C VAL A 128 11.99 8.93 -23.60
N VAL A 129 11.99 8.01 -24.55
CA VAL A 129 12.95 6.91 -24.61
C VAL A 129 14.32 7.49 -25.03
N PHE A 130 14.90 8.36 -24.20
CA PHE A 130 16.35 8.48 -24.15
C PHE A 130 16.80 7.30 -23.30
N VAL A 131 17.19 6.26 -24.02
CA VAL A 131 17.28 4.90 -23.52
C VAL A 131 18.42 4.79 -22.49
N ASP A 132 18.09 4.85 -21.21
CA ASP A 132 19.00 4.50 -20.10
C ASP A 132 19.34 2.99 -20.04
N ALA A 133 18.94 2.22 -21.06
CA ALA A 133 19.26 0.82 -21.26
C ALA A 133 19.43 0.46 -22.74
N SER A 134 19.86 1.41 -23.59
CA SER A 134 20.33 1.06 -24.93
C SER A 134 21.80 0.69 -24.81
N PRO A 135 22.21 -0.54 -25.20
CA PRO A 135 23.62 -0.91 -25.25
C PRO A 135 24.45 0.06 -26.11
N VAL A 136 23.80 0.72 -27.08
CA VAL A 136 24.41 1.72 -27.96
C VAL A 136 24.70 3.03 -27.20
N TYR A 137 23.84 3.45 -26.28
CA TYR A 137 24.01 4.68 -25.51
C TYR A 137 25.05 4.51 -24.38
N ASP A 138 25.05 3.37 -23.68
CA ASP A 138 26.04 3.04 -22.64
C ASP A 138 27.47 3.05 -23.19
N GLY A 139 27.67 2.42 -24.36
CA GLY A 139 28.98 2.37 -25.02
C GLY A 139 29.51 3.74 -25.42
N VAL A 140 28.64 4.62 -25.93
CA VAL A 140 29.02 6.00 -26.29
C VAL A 140 29.26 6.85 -25.05
N ALA A 141 28.42 6.71 -24.02
CA ALA A 141 28.55 7.44 -22.76
C ALA A 141 29.88 7.15 -22.06
N HIS A 142 30.27 5.87 -21.97
CA HIS A 142 31.58 5.48 -21.44
C HIS A 142 32.75 6.02 -22.28
N LYS A 143 32.63 6.02 -23.62
CA LYS A 143 33.63 6.57 -24.53
C LYS A 143 33.79 8.09 -24.41
N LEU A 144 32.71 8.80 -24.06
CA LEU A 144 32.69 10.23 -23.78
C LEU A 144 33.08 10.59 -22.33
N GLY A 145 33.42 9.58 -21.51
CA GLY A 145 33.92 9.74 -20.14
C GLY A 145 32.84 9.80 -19.06
N TYR A 146 31.58 9.56 -19.39
CA TYR A 146 30.51 9.51 -18.40
C TYR A 146 30.55 8.18 -17.63
N ARG A 147 30.35 8.24 -16.32
CA ARG A 147 30.26 7.08 -15.41
C ARG A 147 28.89 7.04 -14.74
N VAL A 148 28.38 5.84 -14.49
CA VAL A 148 27.13 5.65 -13.77
C VAL A 148 27.33 6.01 -12.30
N LYS A 149 26.59 7.01 -11.81
CA LYS A 149 26.54 7.41 -10.40
C LYS A 149 25.08 7.72 -10.04
N ASN A 150 24.61 7.21 -8.89
CA ASN A 150 23.26 7.48 -8.36
C ASN A 150 22.14 7.29 -9.41
N ASP A 151 22.14 6.13 -10.08
CA ASP A 151 21.13 5.72 -11.08
C ASP A 151 21.08 6.58 -12.37
N GLY A 152 22.20 7.20 -12.77
CA GLY A 152 22.32 7.87 -14.08
C GLY A 152 23.77 8.14 -14.51
N PHE A 153 23.99 8.55 -15.77
CA PHE A 153 25.31 8.89 -16.29
C PHE A 153 25.72 10.32 -15.90
N GLN A 154 26.89 10.47 -15.30
CA GLN A 154 27.49 11.75 -14.92
C GLN A 154 28.93 11.82 -15.43
N LYS A 155 29.38 13.01 -15.85
CA LYS A 155 30.76 13.23 -16.29
C LYS A 155 31.72 13.31 -15.10
#